data_AF-A0A7Y5VQD3-F1
#
_entry.id   AF-A0A7Y5VQD3-F1
#
_cell.length_a   1.000
_cell.length_b   1.000
_cell.length_c   1.000
_cell.angle_alpha   90.00
_cell.angle_beta   90.00
_cell.angle_gamma   90.00
#
_symmetry.space_group_name_H-M   'P 1'
#
loop_
_entity.id
_entity.type
_entity.pdbx_description
1 polymer ?
#
loop_
_entity_poly.entity_id
_entity_poly.type
_entity_poly.pdbx_seq_one_letter_code
_entity_poly.pdbx_strand_id
1 'polypeptide(L)'
;MKDPQLRIERFSMQIGLSTMELRAPVTLRAGRVYIVHGRSGAGKSSFVRGLLGLTEPGRVRGSATIESALDKSQSVTVLDDGDFNTHAAELMAFMPQSGKLGFIDELGVFTNATFFCELDRERAQLAVEKLGGKLRMWPLPSSLATASGGEAMRVSALRALMPRGPDAKPPCVLIADEAGSGLDAEANERLSAALRETALSGETVAIVIAHDAAPLVGKEAAAIRPAEGNDITIYEYTFGEHGLVYAGDAGRLVRTAVADPPGLLERAGKKLAHAFEIGGGVALSPVAFITGCAGIRGRLVPIVLGDILRTVFNPTTWVFVAAAALMVSITVGVFIFQLFPRRELIEPLLLEEILSVTGTVLCLMLMPLFAAVFATAKIGAAQAARLSSSVRSGLLDTLWLARLRSESYALVPGVIGQTLAVALCTAMAVYLGLIAASAIFLGGGSPLALDQAMAFMRMGVERNEGWFGWMLAKVVASGYVAGTIAALFGLAPAESERDVAKAVHRTLLWSMIAVLIVQCAFIIAQFD
;
A
#
# COMPACT_ATOMS: atom_id res chain seq x y z
N MET A 1 -13.45 7.45 -37.78
CA MET A 1 -12.72 7.60 -36.50
C MET A 1 -11.34 7.01 -36.71
N LYS A 2 -10.27 7.64 -36.21
CA LYS A 2 -8.92 7.06 -36.32
C LYS A 2 -8.83 5.87 -35.35
N ASP A 3 -8.22 4.78 -35.81
CA ASP A 3 -7.93 3.63 -34.96
C ASP A 3 -6.98 4.05 -33.84
N PRO A 4 -7.13 3.51 -32.61
CA PRO A 4 -6.25 3.88 -31.50
C PRO A 4 -4.78 3.61 -31.83
N GLN A 5 -3.90 4.53 -31.44
CA GLN A 5 -2.46 4.38 -31.62
C GLN A 5 -1.67 5.01 -30.48
N LEU A 6 -0.61 4.34 -30.03
CA LEU A 6 0.38 4.85 -29.10
C LEU A 6 1.59 5.33 -29.89
N ARG A 7 1.84 6.64 -29.88
CA ARG A 7 2.99 7.26 -30.51
C ARG A 7 4.03 7.61 -29.45
N ILE A 8 5.24 7.10 -29.61
CA ILE A 8 6.39 7.38 -28.74
C ILE A 8 7.40 8.13 -29.60
N GLU A 9 7.52 9.43 -29.39
CA GLU A 9 8.42 10.26 -30.19
C GLU A 9 9.84 10.21 -29.66
N ARG A 10 9.99 10.31 -28.33
CA ARG A 10 11.27 10.20 -27.62
C ARG A 10 11.06 9.40 -26.35
N PHE A 11 12.03 8.57 -26.00
CA PHE A 11 12.04 7.85 -24.73
C PHE A 11 13.48 7.59 -24.32
N SER A 12 13.84 8.02 -23.12
CA SER A 12 15.12 7.76 -22.47
C SER A 12 14.85 7.41 -21.00
N MET A 13 15.46 6.34 -20.51
CA MET A 13 15.27 5.89 -19.14
C MET A 13 16.60 5.48 -18.51
N GLN A 14 16.83 5.95 -17.28
CA GLN A 14 17.98 5.53 -16.49
C GLN A 14 17.71 4.19 -15.79
N ILE A 15 18.58 3.21 -16.05
CA ILE A 15 18.57 1.87 -15.45
C ILE A 15 19.92 1.62 -14.78
N GLY A 16 20.02 1.97 -13.50
CA GLY A 16 21.27 1.91 -12.75
C GLY A 16 22.32 2.86 -13.33
N LEU A 17 23.44 2.30 -13.78
CA LEU A 17 24.53 3.03 -14.45
C LEU A 17 24.41 2.99 -15.98
N SER A 18 23.23 2.73 -16.52
CA SER A 18 23.01 2.73 -17.97
C SER A 18 21.81 3.60 -18.30
N THR A 19 21.82 4.15 -19.50
CA THR A 19 20.65 4.80 -20.10
C THR A 19 20.12 3.91 -21.21
N MET A 20 18.81 3.75 -21.27
CA MET A 20 18.11 3.04 -22.33
C MET A 20 17.34 4.06 -23.15
N GLU A 21 17.65 4.14 -24.44
CA GLU A 21 17.09 5.17 -25.32
C GLU A 21 16.46 4.57 -26.56
N LEU A 22 15.31 5.13 -26.95
CA LEU A 22 14.64 4.80 -28.19
C LEU A 22 15.37 5.46 -29.37
N ARG A 23 15.81 4.67 -30.36
CA ARG A 23 16.61 5.19 -31.48
C ARG A 23 15.84 6.10 -32.45
N ALA A 24 14.55 5.85 -32.63
CA ALA A 24 13.70 6.59 -33.55
C ALA A 24 12.26 6.58 -33.05
N PRO A 25 11.44 7.57 -33.43
CA PRO A 25 10.02 7.60 -33.09
C PRO A 25 9.31 6.31 -33.53
N VAL A 26 8.43 5.80 -32.68
CA VAL A 26 7.66 4.57 -32.91
C VAL A 26 6.17 4.88 -32.82
N THR A 27 5.37 4.29 -33.71
CA THR A 27 3.91 4.37 -33.65
C THR A 27 3.32 2.97 -33.63
N LEU A 28 2.68 2.62 -32.52
CA LEU A 28 2.04 1.34 -32.30
C LEU A 28 0.53 1.50 -32.51
N ARG A 29 0.00 0.87 -33.54
CA ARG A 29 -1.42 0.92 -33.93
C ARG A 29 -2.23 -0.23 -33.33
N ALA A 30 -3.51 0.02 -33.07
CA ALA A 30 -4.47 -0.99 -32.67
C ALA A 30 -4.69 -2.02 -33.79
N GLY A 31 -5.28 -3.17 -33.44
CA GLY A 31 -5.40 -4.27 -34.41
C GLY A 31 -4.12 -5.09 -34.59
N ARG A 32 -3.07 -4.79 -33.82
CA ARG A 32 -1.73 -5.39 -33.96
C ARG A 32 -1.20 -5.84 -32.61
N VAL A 33 -0.26 -6.79 -32.66
CA VAL A 33 0.45 -7.30 -31.48
C VAL A 33 1.92 -6.92 -31.61
N TYR A 34 2.46 -6.31 -30.56
CA TYR A 34 3.86 -5.90 -30.49
C TYR A 34 4.58 -6.74 -29.46
N ILE A 35 5.62 -7.46 -29.89
CA ILE A 35 6.45 -8.26 -28.98
C ILE A 35 7.71 -7.49 -28.66
N VAL A 36 7.90 -7.20 -27.37
CA VAL A 36 9.12 -6.58 -26.87
C VAL A 36 10.11 -7.69 -26.53
N HIS A 37 11.16 -7.81 -27.34
CA HIS A 37 12.14 -8.87 -27.24
C HIS A 37 13.54 -8.32 -26.95
N GLY A 38 14.33 -9.11 -26.24
CA GLY A 38 15.70 -8.78 -25.84
C GLY A 38 16.18 -9.71 -24.74
N ARG A 39 17.50 -9.75 -24.50
CA ARG A 39 18.11 -10.63 -23.48
C ARG A 39 17.51 -10.40 -22.09
N SER A 40 17.61 -11.42 -21.23
CA SER A 40 17.28 -11.24 -19.82
C SER A 40 18.16 -10.13 -19.22
N GLY A 41 17.56 -9.22 -18.45
CA GLY A 41 18.26 -8.04 -17.91
C GLY A 41 18.49 -6.88 -18.88
N ALA A 42 18.00 -6.96 -20.13
CA ALA A 42 18.13 -5.85 -21.10
C ALA A 42 17.34 -4.58 -20.71
N GLY A 43 16.30 -4.72 -19.87
CA GLY A 43 15.46 -3.60 -19.43
C GLY A 43 14.02 -3.61 -19.96
N LYS A 44 13.53 -4.74 -20.51
CA LYS A 44 12.17 -4.88 -21.08
C LYS A 44 11.05 -4.45 -20.12
N SER A 45 11.03 -5.03 -18.93
CA SER A 45 10.06 -4.66 -17.89
C SER A 45 10.24 -3.20 -17.43
N SER A 46 11.49 -2.71 -17.39
CA SER A 46 11.77 -1.29 -17.09
C SER A 46 11.20 -0.36 -18.15
N PHE A 47 11.33 -0.69 -19.45
CA PHE A 47 10.77 0.07 -20.57
C PHE A 47 9.25 0.19 -20.44
N VAL A 48 8.56 -0.94 -20.31
CA VAL A 48 7.10 -0.99 -20.18
C VAL A 48 6.62 -0.23 -18.93
N ARG A 49 7.29 -0.41 -17.80
CA ARG A 49 6.97 0.34 -16.57
C ARG A 49 7.22 1.84 -16.75
N GLY A 50 8.27 2.21 -17.48
CA GLY A 50 8.54 3.58 -17.85
C GLY A 50 7.45 4.18 -18.74
N LEU A 51 6.83 3.42 -19.63
CA LEU A 51 5.67 3.90 -20.41
C LEU A 51 4.42 4.11 -19.53
N LEU A 52 4.28 3.34 -18.45
CA LEU A 52 3.16 3.43 -17.50
C LEU A 52 3.37 4.48 -16.39
N GLY A 53 4.53 5.14 -16.34
CA GLY A 53 4.91 6.03 -15.23
C GLY A 53 5.18 5.30 -13.91
N LEU A 54 5.42 3.99 -13.93
CA LEU A 54 5.67 3.13 -12.76
C LEU A 54 7.16 3.14 -12.35
N THR A 55 7.74 4.33 -12.32
CA THR A 55 9.17 4.58 -12.06
C THR A 55 9.35 5.78 -11.13
N GLU A 56 10.49 5.89 -10.47
CA GLU A 56 10.83 7.09 -9.69
C GLU A 56 10.83 8.36 -10.56
N PRO A 57 10.38 9.51 -10.02
CA PRO A 57 10.43 10.78 -10.74
C PRO A 57 11.81 11.10 -11.30
N GLY A 58 11.85 11.63 -12.52
CA GLY A 58 13.08 12.06 -13.19
C GLY A 58 13.94 10.93 -13.79
N ARG A 59 13.58 9.64 -13.58
CA ARG A 59 14.29 8.52 -14.23
C ARG A 59 13.92 8.32 -15.71
N VAL A 60 12.76 8.80 -16.13
CA VAL A 60 12.29 8.72 -17.51
C VAL A 60 12.19 10.14 -18.07
N ARG A 61 12.62 10.30 -19.32
CA ARG A 61 12.47 11.52 -20.12
C ARG A 61 12.00 11.14 -21.51
N GLY A 62 11.29 12.04 -22.19
CA GLY A 62 10.78 11.78 -23.52
C GLY A 62 9.38 12.31 -23.75
N SER A 63 8.78 11.95 -24.88
CA SER A 63 7.41 12.32 -25.21
C SER A 63 6.66 11.13 -25.79
N ALA A 64 5.48 10.86 -25.26
CA ALA A 64 4.58 9.82 -25.74
C ALA A 64 3.12 10.29 -25.67
N THR A 65 2.31 9.90 -26.65
CA THR A 65 0.89 10.26 -26.77
C THR A 65 0.07 9.03 -27.17
N ILE A 66 -1.15 8.92 -26.64
CA ILE A 66 -2.18 7.99 -27.11
C ILE A 66 -3.19 8.78 -27.92
N GLU A 67 -3.38 8.42 -29.18
CA GLU A 67 -4.58 8.80 -29.93
C GLU A 67 -5.63 7.70 -29.72
N SER A 68 -6.83 8.08 -29.31
CA SER A 68 -7.93 7.12 -29.12
C SER A 68 -9.25 7.71 -29.55
N ALA A 69 -10.12 6.87 -30.11
CA ALA A 69 -11.50 7.21 -30.38
C ALA A 69 -12.38 7.20 -29.11
N LEU A 70 -11.84 6.79 -27.96
CA LEU A 70 -12.53 6.78 -26.66
C LEU A 70 -12.58 8.15 -25.97
N ASP A 71 -11.69 9.08 -26.32
CA ASP A 71 -11.68 10.43 -25.76
C ASP A 71 -12.07 11.46 -26.85
N LYS A 72 -12.87 12.46 -26.45
CA LYS A 72 -13.33 13.55 -27.34
C LYS A 72 -12.18 14.47 -27.76
N SER A 73 -11.11 14.49 -26.97
CA SER A 73 -9.82 15.09 -27.30
C SER A 73 -9.00 14.05 -28.07
N GLN A 74 -8.78 14.29 -29.37
CA GLN A 74 -8.23 13.31 -30.32
C GLN A 74 -6.83 12.76 -29.98
N SER A 75 -6.15 13.28 -28.95
CA SER A 75 -4.83 12.84 -28.49
C SER A 75 -4.64 13.13 -26.99
N VAL A 76 -4.27 12.13 -26.20
CA VAL A 76 -3.93 12.22 -24.78
C VAL A 76 -2.42 12.08 -24.61
N THR A 77 -1.76 13.10 -24.07
CA THR A 77 -0.34 12.98 -23.69
C THR A 77 -0.17 11.93 -22.60
N VAL A 78 0.81 11.04 -22.74
CA VAL A 78 1.19 10.01 -21.75
C VAL A 78 2.36 10.48 -20.91
N LEU A 79 3.39 10.98 -21.59
CA LEU A 79 4.67 11.40 -21.02
C LEU A 79 5.09 12.68 -21.73
N ASP A 80 5.51 13.68 -20.98
CA ASP A 80 6.17 14.89 -21.49
C ASP A 80 7.36 15.27 -20.59
N ASP A 81 8.56 15.02 -21.11
CA ASP A 81 9.88 15.19 -20.49
C ASP A 81 10.02 14.75 -19.02
N GLY A 82 9.31 13.68 -18.64
CA GLY A 82 9.32 13.09 -17.30
C GLY A 82 8.03 13.30 -16.51
N ASP A 83 7.15 14.19 -16.98
CA ASP A 83 5.82 14.38 -16.41
C ASP A 83 4.85 13.38 -17.03
N PHE A 84 4.37 12.45 -16.20
CA PHE A 84 3.37 11.47 -16.60
C PHE A 84 1.97 12.03 -16.41
N ASN A 85 1.19 12.00 -17.48
CA ASN A 85 -0.22 12.33 -17.40
C ASN A 85 -0.97 11.15 -16.79
N THR A 86 -1.43 11.31 -15.56
CA THR A 86 -2.27 10.29 -14.91
C THR A 86 -3.54 10.00 -15.73
N HIS A 87 -4.01 10.93 -16.56
CA HIS A 87 -5.16 10.69 -17.45
C HIS A 87 -4.94 9.50 -18.40
N ALA A 88 -3.73 9.33 -18.90
CA ALA A 88 -3.39 8.25 -19.81
C ALA A 88 -3.53 6.85 -19.18
N ALA A 89 -3.37 6.72 -17.86
CA ALA A 89 -3.44 5.43 -17.16
C ALA A 89 -4.83 4.76 -17.24
N GLU A 90 -5.92 5.51 -17.42
CA GLU A 90 -7.28 4.93 -17.60
C GLU A 90 -7.42 4.22 -18.95
N LEU A 91 -6.67 4.70 -19.95
CA LEU A 91 -6.66 4.14 -21.31
C LEU A 91 -5.73 2.92 -21.41
N MET A 92 -4.90 2.69 -20.39
CA MET A 92 -3.94 1.60 -20.35
C MET A 92 -4.38 0.49 -19.38
N ALA A 93 -4.15 -0.75 -19.79
CA ALA A 93 -4.25 -1.92 -18.94
C ALA A 93 -2.86 -2.53 -18.77
N PHE A 94 -2.53 -2.94 -17.55
CA PHE A 94 -1.26 -3.59 -17.24
C PHE A 94 -1.49 -4.96 -16.62
N MET A 95 -0.85 -5.97 -17.20
CA MET A 95 -0.77 -7.32 -16.67
C MET A 95 0.68 -7.59 -16.25
N PRO A 96 1.01 -7.47 -14.96
CA PRO A 96 2.36 -7.69 -14.43
C PRO A 96 2.74 -9.18 -14.34
N GLN A 97 4.04 -9.42 -14.16
CA GLN A 97 4.63 -10.74 -13.89
C GLN A 97 4.15 -11.35 -12.54
N SER A 98 4.26 -12.67 -12.40
CA SER A 98 3.72 -13.53 -11.32
C SER A 98 4.17 -13.21 -9.87
N GLY A 99 5.01 -12.20 -9.62
CA GLY A 99 5.39 -11.72 -8.28
C GLY A 99 4.89 -10.33 -7.90
N LYS A 100 4.36 -9.55 -8.84
CA LYS A 100 3.91 -8.16 -8.62
C LYS A 100 2.49 -7.93 -9.14
N LEU A 101 1.58 -8.85 -8.82
CA LEU A 101 0.20 -8.84 -9.33
C LEU A 101 -0.62 -7.63 -8.86
N GLY A 102 -0.18 -6.91 -7.83
CA GLY A 102 -0.74 -5.64 -7.37
C GLY A 102 -2.20 -5.77 -6.93
N PHE A 103 -2.56 -6.86 -6.28
CA PHE A 103 -3.89 -6.96 -5.69
C PHE A 103 -3.97 -6.15 -4.40
N ILE A 104 -5.17 -5.65 -4.13
CA ILE A 104 -5.49 -4.99 -2.87
C ILE A 104 -6.06 -6.06 -1.94
N ASP A 105 -5.33 -6.40 -0.89
CA ASP A 105 -5.60 -7.56 -0.02
C ASP A 105 -6.93 -7.43 0.73
N GLU A 106 -7.41 -6.21 0.97
CA GLU A 106 -8.67 -5.90 1.62
C GLU A 106 -9.90 -6.19 0.74
N LEU A 107 -9.69 -6.33 -0.57
CA LEU A 107 -10.75 -6.50 -1.56
C LEU A 107 -10.94 -7.98 -1.94
N GLY A 108 -12.19 -8.37 -2.13
CA GLY A 108 -12.53 -9.69 -2.67
C GLY A 108 -12.04 -9.87 -4.10
N VAL A 109 -12.03 -11.12 -4.58
CA VAL A 109 -11.51 -11.48 -5.91
C VAL A 109 -12.24 -10.74 -7.02
N PHE A 110 -13.59 -10.69 -6.95
CA PHE A 110 -14.40 -9.96 -7.92
C PHE A 110 -14.06 -8.47 -7.96
N THR A 111 -13.91 -7.82 -6.80
CA THR A 111 -13.60 -6.39 -6.71
C THR A 111 -12.19 -6.08 -7.22
N ASN A 112 -11.22 -6.97 -6.94
CA ASN A 112 -9.90 -6.87 -7.54
C ASN A 112 -9.94 -7.05 -9.06
N ALA A 113 -10.68 -8.03 -9.58
CA ALA A 113 -10.83 -8.27 -11.02
C ALA A 113 -11.52 -7.09 -11.74
N THR A 114 -12.48 -6.44 -11.10
CA THR A 114 -13.24 -5.32 -11.67
C THR A 114 -12.69 -3.96 -11.28
N PHE A 115 -11.51 -3.90 -10.65
CA PHE A 115 -11.01 -2.70 -9.98
C PHE A 115 -10.83 -1.48 -10.90
N PHE A 116 -10.51 -1.71 -12.17
CA PHE A 116 -10.36 -0.66 -13.20
C PHE A 116 -11.54 -0.60 -14.18
N CYS A 117 -12.55 -1.45 -13.99
CA CYS A 117 -13.76 -1.45 -14.80
C CYS A 117 -14.72 -0.36 -14.30
N GLU A 118 -15.42 0.34 -15.20
CA GLU A 118 -16.41 1.37 -14.83
C GLU A 118 -17.86 0.93 -15.10
N LEU A 119 -18.05 -0.31 -15.54
CA LEU A 119 -19.38 -0.88 -15.70
C LEU A 119 -20.11 -0.97 -14.35
N ASP A 120 -21.44 -0.90 -14.42
CA ASP A 120 -22.27 -1.26 -13.27
C ASP A 120 -22.03 -2.73 -12.86
N ARG A 121 -22.47 -3.07 -11.65
CA ARG A 121 -22.18 -4.37 -11.04
C ARG A 121 -22.71 -5.55 -11.87
N GLU A 122 -23.88 -5.40 -12.50
CA GLU A 122 -24.53 -6.48 -13.26
C GLU A 122 -23.79 -6.74 -14.58
N ARG A 123 -23.46 -5.67 -15.32
CA ARG A 123 -22.66 -5.77 -16.55
C ARG A 123 -21.24 -6.24 -16.27
N ALA A 124 -20.64 -5.78 -15.17
CA ALA A 124 -19.33 -6.25 -14.73
C ALA A 124 -19.35 -7.75 -14.40
N GLN A 125 -20.41 -8.24 -13.75
CA GLN A 125 -20.61 -9.66 -13.45
C GLN A 125 -20.65 -10.50 -14.73
N LEU A 126 -21.48 -10.11 -15.71
CA LEU A 126 -21.57 -10.80 -17.00
C LEU A 126 -20.25 -10.80 -17.76
N ALA A 127 -19.51 -9.68 -17.74
CA ALA A 127 -18.20 -9.58 -18.36
C ALA A 127 -17.17 -10.50 -17.68
N VAL A 128 -17.18 -10.55 -16.34
CA VAL A 128 -16.34 -11.45 -15.54
C VAL A 128 -16.65 -12.91 -15.82
N GLU A 129 -17.93 -13.27 -15.93
CA GLU A 129 -18.35 -14.64 -16.26
C GLU A 129 -17.88 -15.06 -17.65
N LYS A 130 -18.06 -14.18 -18.64
CA LYS A 130 -17.64 -14.42 -20.03
C LYS A 130 -16.13 -14.56 -20.15
N LEU A 131 -15.37 -13.59 -19.62
CA LEU A 131 -13.90 -13.60 -19.67
C LEU A 131 -13.31 -14.69 -18.75
N GLY A 132 -13.89 -14.89 -17.58
CA GLY A 132 -13.51 -15.95 -16.64
C GLY A 132 -13.72 -17.33 -17.25
N GLY A 133 -14.81 -17.56 -17.99
CA GLY A 133 -15.02 -18.79 -18.75
C GLY A 133 -13.93 -19.03 -19.80
N LYS A 134 -13.57 -17.98 -20.57
CA LYS A 134 -12.46 -18.04 -21.54
C LYS A 134 -11.12 -18.35 -20.89
N LEU A 135 -10.87 -17.88 -19.68
CA LEU A 135 -9.63 -18.13 -18.95
C LEU A 135 -9.66 -19.40 -18.09
N ARG A 136 -10.75 -20.17 -18.05
CA ARG A 136 -10.97 -21.26 -17.06
C ARG A 136 -10.75 -20.80 -15.61
N MET A 137 -11.34 -19.67 -15.29
CA MET A 137 -11.35 -19.08 -13.96
C MET A 137 -12.77 -18.88 -13.42
N TRP A 138 -13.77 -19.54 -14.02
CA TRP A 138 -15.16 -19.49 -13.57
C TRP A 138 -15.60 -20.83 -12.95
N PRO A 139 -16.18 -20.85 -11.74
CA PRO A 139 -16.35 -19.72 -10.82
C PRO A 139 -15.02 -19.15 -10.31
N LEU A 140 -15.03 -17.87 -9.92
CA LEU A 140 -13.85 -17.22 -9.32
C LEU A 140 -13.47 -17.91 -7.98
N PRO A 141 -12.19 -17.87 -7.58
CA PRO A 141 -11.77 -18.40 -6.30
C PRO A 141 -12.41 -17.59 -5.17
N SER A 142 -12.62 -18.24 -4.01
CA SER A 142 -13.28 -17.62 -2.86
C SER A 142 -12.45 -16.48 -2.25
N SER A 143 -11.13 -16.59 -2.30
CA SER A 143 -10.17 -15.59 -1.82
C SER A 143 -8.88 -15.63 -2.63
N LEU A 144 -8.23 -14.47 -2.77
CA LEU A 144 -6.87 -14.38 -3.34
C LEU A 144 -5.82 -15.01 -2.42
N ALA A 145 -6.06 -15.02 -1.10
CA ALA A 145 -5.12 -15.60 -0.14
C ALA A 145 -4.97 -17.13 -0.27
N THR A 146 -5.98 -17.80 -0.82
CA THR A 146 -6.00 -19.25 -1.05
C THR A 146 -5.83 -19.62 -2.53
N ALA A 147 -5.72 -18.62 -3.42
CA ALA A 147 -5.55 -18.85 -4.84
C ALA A 147 -4.13 -19.36 -5.12
N SER A 148 -4.02 -20.35 -6.00
CA SER A 148 -2.72 -20.76 -6.56
C SER A 148 -2.10 -19.63 -7.38
N GLY A 149 -0.78 -19.65 -7.57
CA GLY A 149 -0.09 -18.64 -8.40
C GLY A 149 -0.67 -18.52 -9.82
N GLY A 150 -1.07 -19.65 -10.42
CA GLY A 150 -1.73 -19.66 -11.73
C GLY A 150 -3.14 -19.06 -11.70
N GLU A 151 -3.93 -19.31 -10.66
CA GLU A 151 -5.24 -18.67 -10.49
C GLU A 151 -5.10 -17.16 -10.29
N ALA A 152 -4.18 -16.72 -9.43
CA ALA A 152 -3.90 -15.31 -9.20
C ALA A 152 -3.46 -14.60 -10.50
N MET A 153 -2.63 -15.25 -11.32
CA MET A 153 -2.22 -14.74 -12.62
C MET A 153 -3.40 -14.62 -13.59
N ARG A 154 -4.31 -15.59 -13.63
CA ARG A 154 -5.54 -15.52 -14.43
C ARG A 154 -6.51 -14.45 -13.95
N VAL A 155 -6.60 -14.20 -12.63
CA VAL A 155 -7.37 -13.06 -12.10
C VAL A 155 -6.73 -11.73 -12.51
N SER A 156 -5.40 -11.65 -12.56
CA SER A 156 -4.68 -10.47 -13.07
C SER A 156 -4.94 -10.25 -14.57
N ALA A 157 -4.95 -11.34 -15.35
CA ALA A 157 -5.34 -11.31 -16.77
C ALA A 157 -6.76 -10.80 -16.95
N LEU A 158 -7.69 -11.37 -16.19
CA LEU A 158 -9.09 -10.94 -16.17
C LEU A 158 -9.17 -9.43 -15.89
N ARG A 159 -8.50 -8.94 -14.84
CA ARG A 159 -8.44 -7.51 -14.49
C ARG A 159 -7.90 -6.61 -15.60
N ALA A 160 -6.88 -7.06 -16.31
CA ALA A 160 -6.31 -6.30 -17.43
C ALA A 160 -7.26 -6.26 -18.64
N LEU A 161 -7.93 -7.37 -18.93
CA LEU A 161 -8.83 -7.55 -20.07
C LEU A 161 -10.24 -6.98 -19.86
N MET A 162 -10.62 -6.67 -18.61
CA MET A 162 -11.91 -6.04 -18.33
C MET A 162 -12.08 -4.74 -19.12
N PRO A 163 -13.29 -4.46 -19.62
CA PRO A 163 -13.61 -3.21 -20.29
C PRO A 163 -13.27 -1.96 -19.47
N ARG A 164 -12.95 -0.87 -20.17
CA ARG A 164 -12.67 0.45 -19.62
C ARG A 164 -13.80 1.40 -20.01
N GLY A 165 -14.19 2.26 -19.06
CA GLY A 165 -15.28 3.20 -19.25
C GLY A 165 -16.69 2.58 -19.25
N PRO A 166 -17.74 3.41 -19.28
CA PRO A 166 -19.15 2.99 -19.24
C PRO A 166 -19.63 2.34 -20.55
N ASP A 167 -18.94 2.59 -21.67
CA ASP A 167 -19.29 2.09 -23.00
C ASP A 167 -18.86 0.64 -23.26
N ALA A 168 -18.32 -0.04 -22.25
CA ALA A 168 -17.87 -1.44 -22.32
C ALA A 168 -16.80 -1.72 -23.40
N LYS A 169 -15.97 -0.73 -23.73
CA LYS A 169 -14.87 -0.89 -24.69
C LYS A 169 -13.64 -1.52 -24.06
N PRO A 170 -12.80 -2.24 -24.82
CA PRO A 170 -11.52 -2.74 -24.30
C PRO A 170 -10.55 -1.57 -24.01
N PRO A 171 -9.46 -1.81 -23.24
CA PRO A 171 -8.42 -0.80 -23.04
C PRO A 171 -7.76 -0.39 -24.37
N CYS A 172 -7.41 0.89 -24.52
CA CYS A 172 -6.73 1.38 -25.73
C CYS A 172 -5.33 0.77 -25.89
N VAL A 173 -4.62 0.62 -24.77
CA VAL A 173 -3.30 -0.01 -24.73
C VAL A 173 -3.33 -1.10 -23.69
N LEU A 174 -2.99 -2.33 -24.08
CA LEU A 174 -2.84 -3.46 -23.17
C LEU A 174 -1.38 -3.85 -23.13
N ILE A 175 -0.78 -3.79 -21.94
CA ILE A 175 0.61 -4.19 -21.74
C ILE A 175 0.67 -5.44 -20.86
N ALA A 176 1.30 -6.49 -21.36
CA ALA A 176 1.50 -7.74 -20.64
C ALA A 176 2.99 -8.02 -20.46
N ASP A 177 3.46 -8.04 -19.21
CA ASP A 177 4.87 -8.24 -18.85
C ASP A 177 5.09 -9.65 -18.31
N GLU A 178 5.59 -10.54 -19.16
CA GLU A 178 5.81 -11.97 -18.86
C GLU A 178 4.56 -12.67 -18.30
N ALA A 179 3.39 -12.24 -18.75
CA ALA A 179 2.08 -12.65 -18.27
C ALA A 179 1.76 -14.15 -18.37
N GLY A 180 2.48 -14.90 -19.21
CA GLY A 180 2.35 -16.36 -19.32
C GLY A 180 3.27 -17.15 -18.37
N SER A 181 4.22 -16.47 -17.69
CA SER A 181 5.24 -17.15 -16.87
C SER A 181 4.61 -17.77 -15.62
N GLY A 182 4.65 -19.10 -15.50
CA GLY A 182 4.06 -19.82 -14.37
C GLY A 182 2.64 -20.33 -14.61
N LEU A 183 2.10 -20.18 -15.82
CA LEU A 183 0.91 -20.90 -16.28
C LEU A 183 1.31 -22.24 -16.92
N ASP A 184 0.43 -23.24 -16.79
CA ASP A 184 0.52 -24.45 -17.60
C ASP A 184 0.27 -24.14 -19.09
N ALA A 185 0.61 -25.08 -19.97
CA ALA A 185 0.52 -24.88 -21.41
C ALA A 185 -0.91 -24.54 -21.88
N GLU A 186 -1.94 -25.16 -21.30
CA GLU A 186 -3.33 -24.93 -21.68
C GLU A 186 -3.79 -23.53 -21.25
N ALA A 187 -3.49 -23.13 -20.01
CA ALA A 187 -3.82 -21.82 -19.48
C ALA A 187 -3.08 -20.69 -20.23
N ASN A 188 -1.81 -20.90 -20.60
CA ASN A 188 -1.03 -19.94 -21.36
C ASN A 188 -1.57 -19.77 -22.80
N GLU A 189 -1.99 -20.85 -23.45
CA GLU A 189 -2.65 -20.78 -24.77
C GLU A 189 -3.97 -20.01 -24.69
N ARG A 190 -4.77 -20.23 -23.65
CA ARG A 190 -6.03 -19.49 -23.44
C ARG A 190 -5.80 -18.00 -23.19
N LEU A 191 -4.81 -17.66 -22.38
CA LEU A 191 -4.41 -16.27 -22.16
C LEU A 191 -3.97 -15.63 -23.48
N SER A 192 -3.11 -16.31 -24.22
CA SER A 192 -2.62 -15.84 -25.52
C SER A 192 -3.75 -15.65 -26.53
N ALA A 193 -4.73 -16.57 -26.57
CA ALA A 193 -5.93 -16.44 -27.38
C ALA A 193 -6.77 -15.21 -26.98
N ALA A 194 -6.94 -14.93 -25.69
CA ALA A 194 -7.65 -13.75 -25.21
C ALA A 194 -6.93 -12.44 -25.56
N LEU A 195 -5.59 -12.41 -25.47
CA LEU A 195 -4.77 -11.27 -25.91
C LEU A 195 -4.91 -11.04 -27.42
N ARG A 196 -4.87 -12.10 -28.23
CA ARG A 196 -5.10 -12.02 -29.68
C ARG A 196 -6.48 -11.49 -30.01
N GLU A 197 -7.53 -12.03 -29.39
CA GLU A 197 -8.91 -11.59 -29.63
C GLU A 197 -9.10 -10.12 -29.27
N THR A 198 -8.48 -9.67 -28.17
CA THR A 198 -8.54 -8.27 -27.74
C THR A 198 -7.84 -7.36 -28.75
N ALA A 199 -6.66 -7.72 -29.24
CA ALA A 199 -5.98 -6.97 -30.29
C ALA A 199 -6.78 -6.97 -31.60
N LEU A 200 -7.34 -8.12 -32.01
CA LEU A 200 -8.11 -8.29 -33.25
C LEU A 200 -9.38 -7.43 -33.31
N SER A 201 -9.91 -7.00 -32.16
CA SER A 201 -11.05 -6.06 -32.10
C SER A 201 -10.80 -4.75 -32.87
N GLY A 202 -9.54 -4.38 -33.09
CA GLY A 202 -9.15 -3.13 -33.72
C GLY A 202 -9.16 -1.93 -32.76
N GLU A 203 -9.52 -2.13 -31.50
CA GLU A 203 -9.63 -1.07 -30.50
C GLU A 203 -8.46 -1.04 -29.49
N THR A 204 -7.58 -2.05 -29.54
CA THR A 204 -6.46 -2.20 -28.58
C THR A 204 -5.11 -2.33 -29.27
N VAL A 205 -4.13 -1.57 -28.77
CA VAL A 205 -2.69 -1.77 -28.99
C VAL A 205 -2.18 -2.79 -27.96
N ALA A 206 -1.81 -4.00 -28.39
CA ALA A 206 -1.30 -5.03 -27.47
C ALA A 206 0.23 -5.06 -27.47
N ILE A 207 0.86 -4.76 -26.34
CA ILE A 207 2.31 -4.82 -26.13
C ILE A 207 2.60 -5.98 -25.18
N VAL A 208 3.36 -6.97 -25.63
CA VAL A 208 3.63 -8.19 -24.86
C VAL A 208 5.13 -8.40 -24.72
N ILE A 209 5.59 -8.56 -23.49
CA ILE A 209 6.89 -9.13 -23.17
C ILE A 209 6.66 -10.61 -22.89
N ALA A 210 7.25 -11.48 -23.69
CA ALA A 210 7.15 -12.92 -23.50
C ALA A 210 8.55 -13.54 -23.55
N HIS A 211 8.83 -14.48 -22.64
CA HIS A 211 10.02 -15.31 -22.70
C HIS A 211 9.93 -16.31 -23.87
N ASP A 212 8.75 -16.91 -24.05
CA ASP A 212 8.40 -17.71 -25.22
C ASP A 212 7.18 -17.09 -25.90
N ALA A 213 7.37 -16.62 -27.13
CA ALA A 213 6.33 -16.00 -27.93
C ALA A 213 5.47 -17.02 -28.69
N ALA A 214 5.87 -18.30 -28.76
CA ALA A 214 5.19 -19.31 -29.59
C ALA A 214 3.70 -19.49 -29.25
N PRO A 215 3.26 -19.49 -27.97
CA PRO A 215 1.82 -19.54 -27.66
C PRO A 215 1.03 -18.33 -28.16
N LEU A 216 1.70 -17.18 -28.35
CA LEU A 216 1.06 -15.94 -28.80
C LEU A 216 1.02 -15.82 -30.32
N VAL A 217 2.16 -16.00 -31.00
CA VAL A 217 2.29 -15.77 -32.45
C VAL A 217 2.34 -17.05 -33.30
N GLY A 218 2.42 -18.22 -32.67
CA GLY A 218 2.66 -19.49 -33.35
C GLY A 218 4.15 -19.77 -33.54
N LYS A 219 4.50 -21.06 -33.68
CA LYS A 219 5.91 -21.51 -33.71
C LYS A 219 6.73 -20.93 -34.86
N GLU A 220 6.13 -20.83 -36.04
CA GLU A 220 6.81 -20.32 -37.24
C GLU A 220 7.13 -18.82 -37.11
N ALA A 221 6.15 -18.03 -36.67
CA ALA A 221 6.30 -16.59 -36.46
C ALA A 221 7.13 -16.23 -35.21
N ALA A 222 7.34 -17.18 -34.30
CA ALA A 222 8.21 -17.04 -33.14
C ALA A 222 9.70 -17.28 -33.46
N ALA A 223 10.04 -17.86 -34.61
CA ALA A 223 11.41 -18.22 -34.98
C ALA A 223 12.32 -17.03 -35.38
N ILE A 224 11.88 -15.79 -35.09
CA ILE A 224 12.61 -14.57 -35.43
C ILE A 224 13.92 -14.51 -34.64
N ARG A 225 15.01 -14.12 -35.33
CA ARG A 225 16.34 -14.03 -34.72
C ARG A 225 16.33 -12.98 -33.59
N PRO A 226 16.83 -13.33 -32.39
CA PRO A 226 16.93 -12.39 -31.28
C PRO A 226 17.84 -11.21 -31.65
N ALA A 227 17.55 -10.04 -31.07
CA ALA A 227 18.41 -8.87 -31.19
C ALA A 227 19.85 -9.18 -30.73
N GLU A 228 20.84 -8.71 -31.50
CA GLU A 228 22.25 -8.83 -31.12
C GLU A 228 22.56 -7.89 -29.94
N GLY A 229 23.29 -8.38 -28.93
CA GLY A 229 23.75 -7.57 -27.79
C GLY A 229 22.69 -7.34 -26.70
N ASN A 230 22.71 -6.17 -26.06
CA ASN A 230 21.81 -5.79 -24.97
C ASN A 230 20.65 -4.88 -25.42
N ASP A 231 20.44 -4.78 -26.74
CA ASP A 231 19.37 -3.97 -27.33
C ASP A 231 18.01 -4.65 -27.13
N ILE A 232 16.95 -3.84 -27.14
CA ILE A 232 15.57 -4.29 -27.12
C ILE A 232 14.95 -3.95 -28.47
N THR A 233 14.31 -4.93 -29.11
CA THR A 233 13.56 -4.72 -30.35
C THR A 233 12.08 -4.91 -30.09
N ILE A 234 11.27 -4.05 -30.70
CA ILE A 234 9.81 -4.14 -30.70
C ILE A 234 9.40 -4.71 -32.06
N TYR A 235 8.97 -5.96 -32.09
CA TYR A 235 8.51 -6.64 -33.31
C TYR A 235 7.02 -6.42 -33.49
N GLU A 236 6.61 -6.04 -34.70
CA GLU A 236 5.21 -5.90 -35.08
C GLU A 236 4.67 -7.20 -35.69
N TYR A 237 3.49 -7.61 -35.25
CA TYR A 237 2.73 -8.71 -35.82
C TYR A 237 1.32 -8.25 -36.21
N THR A 238 0.89 -8.67 -37.39
CA THR A 238 -0.45 -8.42 -37.96
C THR A 238 -1.21 -9.72 -38.14
N PHE A 239 -2.54 -9.67 -38.11
CA PHE A 239 -3.38 -10.85 -38.35
C PHE A 239 -3.43 -11.20 -39.85
N GLY A 240 -2.92 -12.38 -40.20
CA GLY A 240 -3.09 -13.02 -41.51
C GLY A 240 -4.08 -14.19 -41.46
N GLU A 241 -4.21 -14.93 -42.56
CA GLU A 241 -5.21 -16.02 -42.69
C GLU A 241 -5.06 -17.15 -41.67
N HIS A 242 -3.82 -17.46 -41.26
CA HIS A 242 -3.49 -18.60 -40.39
C HIS A 242 -2.99 -18.19 -39.00
N GLY A 243 -3.14 -16.92 -38.62
CA GLY A 243 -2.68 -16.39 -37.33
C GLY A 243 -1.87 -15.10 -37.46
N LEU A 244 -1.06 -14.80 -36.44
CA LEU A 244 -0.20 -13.62 -36.45
C LEU A 244 1.02 -13.85 -37.36
N VAL A 245 1.26 -12.90 -38.26
CA VAL A 245 2.41 -12.89 -39.17
C VAL A 245 3.29 -11.71 -38.80
N TYR A 246 4.60 -11.94 -38.82
CA TYR A 246 5.58 -10.90 -38.61
C TYR A 246 5.51 -9.84 -39.71
N ALA A 247 5.31 -8.58 -39.32
CA ALA A 247 5.18 -7.45 -40.24
C ALA A 247 6.46 -6.60 -40.33
N GLY A 248 7.30 -6.59 -39.29
CA GLY A 248 8.56 -5.84 -39.28
C GLY A 248 9.04 -5.41 -37.90
N ASP A 249 10.17 -4.72 -37.86
CA ASP A 249 10.71 -4.07 -36.66
C ASP A 249 10.00 -2.71 -36.46
N ALA A 250 9.14 -2.60 -35.46
CA ALA A 250 8.46 -1.35 -35.13
C ALA A 250 9.39 -0.34 -34.46
N GLY A 251 10.38 -0.80 -33.70
CA GLY A 251 11.29 0.06 -32.95
C GLY A 251 12.45 -0.67 -32.31
N ARG A 252 13.51 0.09 -31.96
CA ARG A 252 14.68 -0.44 -31.25
C ARG A 252 15.10 0.51 -30.13
N LEU A 253 15.28 -0.03 -28.94
CA LEU A 253 15.92 0.65 -27.81
C LEU A 253 17.34 0.15 -27.65
N VAL A 254 18.26 1.08 -27.38
CA VAL A 254 19.67 0.79 -27.16
C VAL A 254 20.08 1.20 -25.77
N ARG A 255 20.85 0.31 -25.15
CA ARG A 255 21.36 0.52 -23.81
C ARG A 255 22.81 0.97 -23.88
N THR A 256 23.07 2.18 -23.42
CA THR A 256 24.41 2.77 -23.30
C THR A 256 24.83 2.81 -21.82
N ALA A 257 26.05 2.36 -21.52
CA ALA A 257 26.59 2.51 -20.18
C ALA A 257 26.97 3.97 -19.93
N VAL A 258 26.61 4.49 -18.76
CA VAL A 258 27.08 5.79 -18.26
C VAL A 258 28.48 5.58 -17.68
N ALA A 259 29.43 6.43 -18.09
CA ALA A 259 30.85 6.20 -17.90
C ALA A 259 31.37 6.34 -16.46
N ASP A 260 30.59 6.87 -15.51
CA ASP A 260 31.09 7.09 -14.14
C ASP A 260 30.13 6.58 -13.05
N PRO A 261 30.58 5.71 -12.13
CA PRO A 261 29.82 5.35 -10.95
C PRO A 261 29.81 6.51 -9.94
N PRO A 262 28.73 6.66 -9.15
CA PRO A 262 28.62 7.71 -8.15
C PRO A 262 29.70 7.55 -7.07
N GLY A 263 30.36 8.68 -6.74
CA GLY A 263 31.48 8.74 -5.80
C GLY A 263 31.10 8.40 -4.35
N LEU A 264 32.11 8.17 -3.50
CA LEU A 264 31.94 7.84 -2.07
C LEU A 264 31.15 8.90 -1.29
N LEU A 265 31.33 10.19 -1.61
CA LEU A 265 30.59 11.32 -1.04
C LEU A 265 29.09 11.27 -1.34
N GLU A 266 28.72 10.79 -2.53
CA GLU A 266 27.33 10.67 -2.96
C GLU A 266 26.62 9.50 -2.25
N ARG A 267 27.35 8.42 -1.95
CA ARG A 267 26.85 7.30 -1.12
C ARG A 267 26.64 7.71 0.34
N ALA A 268 27.52 8.53 0.90
CA ALA A 268 27.34 9.11 2.23
C ALA A 268 26.18 10.11 2.26
N GLY A 269 26.06 10.95 1.23
CA GLY A 269 24.92 11.85 1.01
C GLY A 269 23.59 11.11 0.96
N LYS A 270 23.50 9.96 0.27
CA LYS A 270 22.26 9.14 0.24
C LYS A 270 21.85 8.61 1.62
N LYS A 271 22.80 8.25 2.49
CA LYS A 271 22.48 7.83 3.87
C LYS A 271 21.97 8.99 4.73
N LEU A 272 22.58 10.17 4.60
CA LEU A 272 22.12 11.39 5.28
C LEU A 272 20.76 11.84 4.75
N ALA A 273 20.56 11.81 3.44
CA ALA A 273 19.28 12.10 2.80
C ALA A 273 18.17 11.18 3.33
N HIS A 274 18.44 9.88 3.49
CA HIS A 274 17.45 8.93 4.02
C HIS A 274 17.08 9.20 5.49
N ALA A 275 18.02 9.70 6.30
CA ALA A 275 17.71 10.13 7.67
C ALA A 275 16.87 11.43 7.69
N PHE A 276 17.18 12.38 6.78
CA PHE A 276 16.36 13.58 6.57
C PHE A 276 14.99 13.27 5.96
N GLU A 277 14.86 12.20 5.19
CA GLU A 277 13.62 11.76 4.54
C GLU A 277 12.60 11.25 5.57
N ILE A 278 13.07 10.57 6.64
CA ILE A 278 12.21 10.18 7.76
C ILE A 278 11.76 11.42 8.55
N GLY A 279 12.69 12.32 8.88
CA GLY A 279 12.36 13.56 9.61
C GLY A 279 11.45 14.49 8.79
N GLY A 280 11.72 14.62 7.49
CA GLY A 280 10.92 15.38 6.53
C GLY A 280 9.56 14.73 6.26
N GLY A 281 9.48 13.41 6.19
CA GLY A 281 8.23 12.67 6.03
C GLY A 281 7.28 12.85 7.21
N VAL A 282 7.80 12.90 8.44
CA VAL A 282 7.01 13.23 9.63
C VAL A 282 6.68 14.73 9.69
N ALA A 283 7.59 15.61 9.31
CA ALA A 283 7.33 17.06 9.29
C ALA A 283 6.26 17.46 8.25
N LEU A 284 6.23 16.78 7.11
CA LEU A 284 5.25 17.00 6.04
C LEU A 284 3.97 16.17 6.21
N SER A 285 3.91 15.27 7.21
CA SER A 285 2.76 14.39 7.41
C SER A 285 1.44 15.14 7.67
N PRO A 286 1.40 16.34 8.29
CA PRO A 286 0.13 17.07 8.45
C PRO A 286 -0.45 17.49 7.09
N VAL A 287 0.41 17.97 6.19
CA VAL A 287 0.00 18.35 4.84
C VAL A 287 -0.42 17.10 4.06
N ALA A 288 0.37 16.02 4.12
CA ALA A 288 0.04 14.74 3.47
C ALA A 288 -1.27 14.13 4.01
N PHE A 289 -1.55 14.28 5.29
CA PHE A 289 -2.78 13.81 5.92
C PHE A 289 -3.99 14.62 5.43
N ILE A 290 -3.90 15.95 5.41
CA ILE A 290 -4.99 16.82 4.92
C ILE A 290 -5.28 16.54 3.44
N THR A 291 -4.23 16.46 2.60
CA THR A 291 -4.37 16.16 1.18
C THR A 291 -4.84 14.73 0.93
N GLY A 292 -4.45 13.79 1.80
CA GLY A 292 -4.93 12.41 1.82
C GLY A 292 -6.43 12.35 2.13
N CYS A 293 -6.90 13.08 3.15
CA CYS A 293 -8.32 13.16 3.51
C CYS A 293 -9.16 13.70 2.35
N ALA A 294 -8.69 14.75 1.68
CA ALA A 294 -9.37 15.32 0.51
C ALA A 294 -9.46 14.35 -0.70
N GLY A 295 -8.52 13.39 -0.78
CA GLY A 295 -8.46 12.38 -1.83
C GLY A 295 -9.37 11.17 -1.62
N ILE A 296 -9.97 11.01 -0.43
CA ILE A 296 -10.87 9.87 -0.15
C ILE A 296 -12.21 10.09 -0.84
N ARG A 297 -12.42 9.41 -1.97
CA ARG A 297 -13.66 9.45 -2.75
C ARG A 297 -13.98 8.10 -3.37
N GLY A 298 -15.25 7.88 -3.73
CA GLY A 298 -15.71 6.72 -4.49
C GLY A 298 -15.28 5.39 -3.86
N ARG A 299 -14.49 4.60 -4.62
CA ARG A 299 -14.07 3.23 -4.25
C ARG A 299 -13.17 3.17 -3.02
N LEU A 300 -12.48 4.25 -2.66
CA LEU A 300 -11.60 4.27 -1.48
C LEU A 300 -12.37 4.34 -0.16
N VAL A 301 -13.57 4.95 -0.13
CA VAL A 301 -14.34 5.15 1.10
C VAL A 301 -14.58 3.84 1.87
N PRO A 302 -15.16 2.78 1.27
CA PRO A 302 -15.39 1.53 2.00
C PRO A 302 -14.09 0.81 2.39
N ILE A 303 -13.00 0.98 1.62
CA ILE A 303 -11.69 0.37 1.90
C ILE A 303 -11.10 1.02 3.16
N VAL A 304 -11.01 2.36 3.16
CA VAL A 304 -10.46 3.14 4.27
C VAL A 304 -11.29 2.95 5.54
N LEU A 305 -12.63 2.99 5.43
CA LEU A 305 -13.51 2.78 6.58
C LEU A 305 -13.37 1.36 7.13
N GLY A 306 -13.35 0.36 6.25
CA GLY A 306 -13.14 -1.04 6.65
C GLY A 306 -11.81 -1.23 7.37
N ASP A 307 -10.75 -0.56 6.91
CA ASP A 307 -9.43 -0.62 7.56
C ASP A 307 -9.42 0.02 8.94
N ILE A 308 -10.01 1.22 9.08
CA ILE A 308 -10.16 1.91 10.37
C ILE A 308 -10.93 1.02 11.34
N LEU A 309 -12.06 0.45 10.92
CA LEU A 309 -12.89 -0.40 11.78
C LEU A 309 -12.14 -1.66 12.22
N ARG A 310 -11.43 -2.34 11.31
CA ARG A 310 -10.62 -3.53 11.66
C ARG A 310 -9.48 -3.19 12.62
N THR A 311 -8.92 -1.99 12.50
CA THR A 311 -7.86 -1.49 13.37
C THR A 311 -8.37 -1.21 14.79
N VAL A 312 -9.51 -0.50 14.89
CA VAL A 312 -10.14 -0.13 16.16
C VAL A 312 -10.72 -1.35 16.88
N PHE A 313 -11.46 -2.19 16.14
CA PHE A 313 -12.15 -3.36 16.66
C PHE A 313 -11.31 -4.63 16.48
N ASN A 314 -10.10 -4.62 17.04
CA ASN A 314 -9.22 -5.79 17.08
C ASN A 314 -9.19 -6.40 18.48
N PRO A 315 -9.90 -7.53 18.73
CA PRO A 315 -9.99 -8.14 20.05
C PRO A 315 -8.64 -8.56 20.62
N THR A 316 -7.72 -8.99 19.75
CA THR A 316 -6.40 -9.41 20.21
C THR A 316 -5.61 -8.23 20.77
N THR A 317 -5.78 -7.03 20.22
CA THR A 317 -5.13 -5.82 20.73
C THR A 317 -5.75 -5.42 22.06
N TRP A 318 -7.08 -5.50 22.17
CA TRP A 318 -7.76 -5.18 23.42
C TRP A 318 -7.32 -6.10 24.56
N VAL A 319 -7.30 -7.42 24.34
CA VAL A 319 -6.84 -8.38 25.35
C VAL A 319 -5.39 -8.12 25.75
N PHE A 320 -4.53 -7.83 24.77
CA PHE A 320 -3.12 -7.55 25.02
C PHE A 320 -2.93 -6.30 25.89
N VAL A 321 -3.59 -5.19 25.54
CA VAL A 321 -3.49 -3.94 26.31
C VAL A 321 -4.16 -4.05 27.67
N ALA A 322 -5.30 -4.74 27.77
CA ALA A 322 -5.98 -4.98 29.04
C ALA A 322 -5.09 -5.78 30.01
N ALA A 323 -4.44 -6.85 29.55
CA ALA A 323 -3.52 -7.62 30.36
C ALA A 323 -2.32 -6.79 30.84
N ALA A 324 -1.72 -6.00 29.94
CA ALA A 324 -0.62 -5.11 30.29
C ALA A 324 -1.04 -4.03 31.31
N ALA A 325 -2.20 -3.40 31.11
CA ALA A 325 -2.75 -2.39 32.02
C ALA A 325 -3.01 -2.98 33.42
N LEU A 326 -3.59 -4.18 33.49
CA LEU A 326 -3.79 -4.90 34.74
C LEU A 326 -2.46 -5.18 35.45
N MET A 327 -1.45 -5.70 34.74
CA MET A 327 -0.13 -5.96 35.34
C MET A 327 0.52 -4.71 35.93
N VAL A 328 0.50 -3.60 35.17
CA VAL A 328 1.03 -2.32 35.62
C VAL A 328 0.26 -1.82 36.84
N SER A 329 -1.07 -1.81 36.76
CA SER A 329 -1.91 -1.31 37.85
C SER A 329 -1.80 -2.16 39.11
N ILE A 330 -1.68 -3.48 38.96
CA ILE A 330 -1.50 -4.38 40.09
C ILE A 330 -0.17 -4.11 40.78
N THR A 331 0.89 -4.01 40.00
CA THR A 331 2.24 -3.72 40.52
C THR A 331 2.25 -2.40 41.28
N VAL A 332 1.72 -1.34 40.67
CA VAL A 332 1.65 -0.01 41.29
C VAL A 332 0.80 -0.05 42.57
N GLY A 333 -0.37 -0.69 42.53
CA GLY A 333 -1.24 -0.82 43.70
C GLY A 333 -0.57 -1.56 44.86
N VAL A 334 0.17 -2.64 44.59
CA VAL A 334 0.91 -3.38 45.64
C VAL A 334 1.99 -2.51 46.26
N PHE A 335 2.78 -1.80 45.45
CA PHE A 335 3.82 -0.92 45.97
C PHE A 335 3.27 0.24 46.80
N ILE A 336 2.16 0.84 46.36
CA ILE A 336 1.55 1.99 47.05
C ILE A 336 0.79 1.56 48.31
N PHE A 337 0.03 0.46 48.29
CA PHE A 337 -0.88 0.12 49.38
C PHE A 337 -0.35 -0.97 50.32
N GLN A 338 0.48 -1.89 49.84
CA GLN A 338 0.92 -3.03 50.64
C GLN A 338 2.37 -2.90 51.12
N LEU A 339 3.24 -2.25 50.33
CA LEU A 339 4.66 -2.12 50.64
C LEU A 339 5.04 -0.75 51.21
N PHE A 340 4.07 0.13 51.47
CA PHE A 340 4.34 1.47 52.00
C PHE A 340 4.85 1.42 53.46
N PRO A 341 5.99 2.07 53.78
CA PRO A 341 6.55 2.01 55.13
C PRO A 341 5.61 2.61 56.18
N ARG A 342 5.38 1.89 57.29
CA ARG A 342 4.59 2.35 58.45
C ARG A 342 3.15 2.76 58.12
N ARG A 343 2.46 1.95 57.30
CA ARG A 343 1.06 2.14 56.88
C ARG A 343 0.09 2.46 58.03
N GLU A 344 0.24 1.77 59.16
CA GLU A 344 -0.61 1.91 60.35
C GLU A 344 -0.67 3.34 60.94
N LEU A 345 0.35 4.17 60.68
CA LEU A 345 0.43 5.55 61.18
C LEU A 345 -0.12 6.59 60.19
N ILE A 346 -0.25 6.24 58.92
CA ILE A 346 -0.50 7.18 57.80
C ILE A 346 -1.92 7.02 57.26
N GLU A 347 -2.39 5.78 57.19
CA GLU A 347 -3.67 5.42 56.56
C GLU A 347 -4.89 6.15 57.17
N PRO A 348 -5.03 6.33 58.51
CA PRO A 348 -6.19 7.01 59.09
C PRO A 348 -6.24 8.52 58.79
N LEU A 349 -5.09 9.14 58.50
CA LEU A 349 -4.94 10.59 58.35
C LEU A 349 -4.91 11.04 56.89
N LEU A 350 -4.41 10.20 55.99
CA LEU A 350 -4.10 10.58 54.59
C LEU A 350 -4.77 9.65 53.55
N LEU A 351 -5.76 8.85 53.93
CA LEU A 351 -6.41 7.87 53.04
C LEU A 351 -6.95 8.50 51.76
N GLU A 352 -7.70 9.59 51.91
CA GLU A 352 -8.30 10.32 50.80
C GLU A 352 -7.23 10.87 49.86
N GLU A 353 -6.16 11.43 50.43
CA GLU A 353 -5.07 12.03 49.67
C GLU A 353 -4.26 10.98 48.91
N ILE A 354 -3.95 9.84 49.54
CA ILE A 354 -3.24 8.73 48.90
C ILE A 354 -4.08 8.15 47.75
N LEU A 355 -5.38 7.92 47.97
CA LEU A 355 -6.26 7.40 46.91
C LEU A 355 -6.41 8.41 45.76
N SER A 356 -6.58 9.70 46.08
CA SER A 356 -6.67 10.79 45.10
C SER A 356 -5.40 10.92 44.26
N VAL A 357 -4.22 10.92 44.89
CA VAL A 357 -2.93 10.95 44.19
C VAL A 357 -2.74 9.69 43.35
N THR A 358 -3.09 8.52 43.88
CA THR A 358 -3.00 7.25 43.14
C THR A 358 -3.87 7.28 41.88
N GLY A 359 -5.12 7.76 41.99
CA GLY A 359 -6.01 7.94 40.86
C GLY A 359 -5.45 8.91 39.83
N THR A 360 -4.89 10.04 40.27
CA THR A 360 -4.24 11.03 39.39
C THR A 360 -3.09 10.41 38.60
N VAL A 361 -2.16 9.75 39.28
CA VAL A 361 -0.97 9.14 38.66
C VAL A 361 -1.36 7.99 37.73
N LEU A 362 -2.25 7.09 38.16
CA LEU A 362 -2.70 5.98 37.32
C LEU A 362 -3.44 6.48 36.08
N CYS A 363 -4.43 7.35 36.25
CA CYS A 363 -5.33 7.74 35.17
C CYS A 363 -4.70 8.76 34.23
N LEU A 364 -3.89 9.72 34.70
CA LEU A 364 -3.37 10.80 33.88
C LEU A 364 -1.95 10.59 33.38
N MET A 365 -1.19 9.65 33.97
CA MET A 365 0.20 9.36 33.59
C MET A 365 0.36 7.92 33.10
N LEU A 366 0.18 6.93 33.99
CA LEU A 366 0.62 5.56 33.72
C LEU A 366 -0.27 4.82 32.72
N MET A 367 -1.58 4.79 32.93
CA MET A 367 -2.51 4.05 32.05
C MET A 367 -2.49 4.58 30.61
N PRO A 368 -2.54 5.90 30.35
CA PRO A 368 -2.44 6.44 28.99
C PRO A 368 -1.10 6.15 28.34
N LEU A 369 0.00 6.29 29.09
CA LEU A 369 1.35 6.02 28.58
C LEU A 369 1.48 4.56 28.10
N PHE A 370 1.17 3.59 28.97
CA PHE A 370 1.31 2.18 28.64
C PHE A 370 0.29 1.74 27.58
N ALA A 371 -0.96 2.20 27.67
CA ALA A 371 -1.97 1.89 26.67
C ALA A 371 -1.56 2.40 25.28
N ALA A 372 -1.07 3.65 25.19
CA ALA A 372 -0.59 4.22 23.93
C ALA A 372 0.60 3.43 23.38
N VAL A 373 1.62 3.16 24.20
CA VAL A 373 2.81 2.42 23.76
C VAL A 373 2.46 1.01 23.28
N PHE A 374 1.71 0.24 24.06
CA PHE A 374 1.38 -1.15 23.71
C PHE A 374 0.41 -1.24 22.52
N ALA A 375 -0.60 -0.38 22.46
CA ALA A 375 -1.54 -0.36 21.35
C ALA A 375 -0.85 0.03 20.04
N THR A 376 -0.08 1.12 20.04
CA THR A 376 0.63 1.61 18.84
C THR A 376 1.72 0.67 18.38
N ALA A 377 2.47 0.05 19.29
CA ALA A 377 3.47 -0.95 18.92
C ALA A 377 2.81 -2.13 18.18
N LYS A 378 1.77 -2.72 18.76
CA LYS A 378 1.09 -3.88 18.17
C LYS A 378 0.37 -3.54 16.86
N ILE A 379 -0.42 -2.47 16.85
CA ILE A 379 -1.18 -2.06 15.66
C ILE A 379 -0.25 -1.56 14.57
N GLY A 380 0.73 -0.71 14.90
CA GLY A 380 1.69 -0.17 13.95
C GLY A 380 2.51 -1.25 13.27
N ALA A 381 2.96 -2.26 14.02
CA ALA A 381 3.65 -3.42 13.46
C ALA A 381 2.78 -4.19 12.45
N ALA A 382 1.53 -4.46 12.82
CA ALA A 382 0.59 -5.17 11.94
C ALA A 382 0.30 -4.36 10.66
N GLN A 383 0.10 -3.05 10.79
CA GLN A 383 -0.12 -2.15 9.66
C GLN A 383 1.10 -2.11 8.73
N ALA A 384 2.31 -1.97 9.27
CA ALA A 384 3.54 -1.94 8.49
C ALA A 384 3.81 -3.27 7.79
N ALA A 385 3.58 -4.41 8.47
CA ALA A 385 3.72 -5.73 7.88
C ALA A 385 2.81 -5.91 6.67
N ARG A 386 1.53 -5.54 6.82
CA ARG A 386 0.55 -5.62 5.76
C ARG A 386 0.92 -4.71 4.59
N LEU A 387 1.09 -3.41 4.83
CA LEU A 387 1.40 -2.44 3.78
C LEU A 387 2.67 -2.84 3.03
N SER A 388 3.74 -3.20 3.73
CA SER A 388 5.01 -3.57 3.09
C SER A 388 4.90 -4.87 2.30
N SER A 389 4.10 -5.83 2.77
CA SER A 389 3.79 -7.04 1.99
C SER A 389 3.00 -6.72 0.72
N SER A 390 2.01 -5.84 0.79
CA SER A 390 1.22 -5.40 -0.37
C SER A 390 2.07 -4.56 -1.34
N VAL A 391 2.96 -3.70 -0.84
CA VAL A 391 3.93 -2.95 -1.67
C VAL A 391 4.83 -3.93 -2.44
N ARG A 392 5.34 -4.95 -1.76
CA ARG A 392 6.14 -6.02 -2.40
C ARG A 392 5.35 -6.72 -3.51
N SER A 393 4.05 -6.95 -3.31
CA SER A 393 3.19 -7.57 -4.31
C SER A 393 2.71 -6.61 -5.40
N GLY A 394 3.06 -5.31 -5.38
CA GLY A 394 2.74 -4.35 -6.44
C GLY A 394 1.62 -3.34 -6.11
N LEU A 395 1.27 -3.14 -4.85
CA LEU A 395 0.21 -2.21 -4.43
C LEU A 395 0.40 -0.79 -4.98
N LEU A 396 1.62 -0.24 -4.90
CA LEU A 396 1.90 1.13 -5.36
C LEU A 396 1.62 1.30 -6.86
N ASP A 397 1.90 0.27 -7.65
CA ASP A 397 1.63 0.30 -9.08
C ASP A 397 0.12 0.36 -9.35
N THR A 398 -0.65 -0.42 -8.60
CA THR A 398 -2.11 -0.43 -8.70
C THR A 398 -2.72 0.89 -8.26
N LEU A 399 -2.23 1.48 -7.16
CA LEU A 399 -2.70 2.79 -6.69
C LEU A 399 -2.39 3.89 -7.72
N TRP A 400 -1.18 3.88 -8.29
CA TRP A 400 -0.78 4.81 -9.34
C TRP A 400 -1.67 4.70 -10.57
N LEU A 401 -1.86 3.48 -11.11
CA LEU A 401 -2.70 3.24 -12.27
C LEU A 401 -4.17 3.60 -12.03
N ALA A 402 -4.64 3.49 -10.77
CA ALA A 402 -6.01 3.83 -10.38
C ALA A 402 -6.17 5.30 -9.97
N ARG A 403 -5.10 6.12 -10.07
CA ARG A 403 -5.05 7.53 -9.61
C ARG A 403 -5.40 7.70 -8.13
N LEU A 404 -5.11 6.69 -7.34
CA LEU A 404 -5.33 6.71 -5.91
C LEU A 404 -4.05 7.17 -5.24
N ARG A 405 -4.20 8.16 -4.36
CA ARG A 405 -3.10 8.66 -3.54
C ARG A 405 -2.70 7.62 -2.51
N SER A 406 -1.40 7.35 -2.40
CA SER A 406 -0.82 6.49 -1.36
C SER A 406 -1.18 6.97 0.03
N GLU A 407 -1.26 8.29 0.23
CA GLU A 407 -1.58 8.92 1.52
C GLU A 407 -3.02 8.61 1.93
N SER A 408 -3.96 8.71 0.97
CA SER A 408 -5.38 8.40 1.21
C SER A 408 -5.58 6.92 1.57
N TYR A 409 -4.77 6.03 1.00
CA TYR A 409 -4.88 4.58 1.20
C TYR A 409 -4.21 4.10 2.51
N ALA A 410 -3.05 4.64 2.87
CA ALA A 410 -2.25 4.12 3.98
C ALA A 410 -2.13 5.09 5.17
N LEU A 411 -1.84 6.37 4.92
CA LEU A 411 -1.59 7.35 5.98
C LEU A 411 -2.87 7.69 6.73
N VAL A 412 -3.95 8.03 6.02
CA VAL A 412 -5.21 8.46 6.63
C VAL A 412 -5.84 7.36 7.50
N PRO A 413 -6.11 6.14 6.99
CA PRO A 413 -6.66 5.06 7.83
C PRO A 413 -5.70 4.66 8.94
N GLY A 414 -4.38 4.71 8.71
CA GLY A 414 -3.37 4.47 9.73
C GLY A 414 -3.48 5.43 10.92
N VAL A 415 -3.48 6.73 10.63
CA VAL A 415 -3.58 7.79 11.64
C VAL A 415 -4.92 7.75 12.37
N ILE A 416 -6.03 7.70 11.63
CA ILE A 416 -7.37 7.72 12.25
C ILE A 416 -7.60 6.42 13.03
N GLY A 417 -7.30 5.27 12.43
CA GLY A 417 -7.46 3.95 13.04
C GLY A 417 -6.62 3.80 14.31
N GLN A 418 -5.34 4.17 14.29
CA GLN A 418 -4.50 4.12 15.48
C GLN A 418 -4.95 5.11 16.56
N THR A 419 -5.37 6.33 16.19
CA THR A 419 -5.86 7.32 17.15
C THR A 419 -7.10 6.83 17.89
N LEU A 420 -8.09 6.31 17.15
CA LEU A 420 -9.31 5.76 17.74
C LEU A 420 -9.02 4.49 18.56
N ALA A 421 -8.12 3.63 18.09
CA ALA A 421 -7.72 2.43 18.82
C ALA A 421 -7.01 2.77 20.13
N VAL A 422 -6.09 3.75 20.13
CA VAL A 422 -5.41 4.24 21.34
C VAL A 422 -6.41 4.88 22.29
N ALA A 423 -7.38 5.64 21.79
CA ALA A 423 -8.44 6.22 22.62
C ALA A 423 -9.24 5.14 23.36
N LEU A 424 -9.72 4.13 22.63
CA LEU A 424 -10.46 3.01 23.20
C LEU A 424 -9.61 2.19 24.19
N CYS A 425 -8.37 1.88 23.81
CA CYS A 425 -7.44 1.15 24.67
C CYS A 425 -7.09 1.92 25.95
N THR A 426 -6.95 3.25 25.86
CA THR A 426 -6.67 4.11 27.01
C THR A 426 -7.86 4.16 27.96
N ALA A 427 -9.08 4.36 27.44
CA ALA A 427 -10.29 4.33 28.25
C ALA A 427 -10.45 3.00 28.99
N MET A 428 -10.23 1.88 28.29
CA MET A 428 -10.27 0.54 28.87
C MET A 428 -9.16 0.35 29.93
N ALA A 429 -7.92 0.78 29.65
CA ALA A 429 -6.81 0.67 30.58
C ALA A 429 -7.04 1.47 31.86
N VAL A 430 -7.54 2.71 31.74
CA VAL A 430 -7.92 3.55 32.89
C VAL A 430 -8.99 2.87 33.73
N TYR A 431 -10.04 2.35 33.10
CA TYR A 431 -11.13 1.68 33.82
C TYR A 431 -10.66 0.41 34.55
N LEU A 432 -9.93 -0.47 33.85
CA LEU A 432 -9.39 -1.70 34.44
C LEU A 432 -8.34 -1.41 35.51
N GLY A 433 -7.52 -0.37 35.31
CA GLY A 433 -6.52 0.07 36.28
C GLY A 433 -7.17 0.55 37.58
N LEU A 434 -8.22 1.38 37.50
CA LEU A 434 -8.96 1.82 38.69
C LEU A 434 -9.56 0.65 39.47
N ILE A 435 -10.16 -0.32 38.78
CA ILE A 435 -10.71 -1.53 39.42
C ILE A 435 -9.60 -2.32 40.10
N ALA A 436 -8.49 -2.58 39.41
CA ALA A 436 -7.38 -3.37 39.94
C ALA A 436 -6.73 -2.70 41.16
N ALA A 437 -6.43 -1.40 41.07
CA ALA A 437 -5.85 -0.64 42.17
C ALA A 437 -6.79 -0.60 43.38
N SER A 438 -8.08 -0.41 43.17
CA SER A 438 -9.08 -0.41 44.24
C SER A 438 -9.20 -1.80 44.88
N ALA A 439 -9.24 -2.87 44.10
CA ALA A 439 -9.29 -4.23 44.62
C ALA A 439 -8.07 -4.57 45.51
N ILE A 440 -6.88 -4.10 45.13
CA ILE A 440 -5.65 -4.30 45.93
C ILE A 440 -5.70 -3.52 47.24
N PHE A 441 -6.20 -2.29 47.18
CA PHE A 441 -6.41 -1.48 48.37
C PHE A 441 -7.38 -2.15 49.36
N LEU A 442 -8.51 -2.66 48.88
CA LEU A 442 -9.47 -3.42 49.69
C LEU A 442 -8.85 -4.70 50.28
N GLY A 443 -8.08 -5.44 49.47
CA GLY A 443 -7.37 -6.64 49.92
C GLY A 443 -6.36 -6.37 51.05
N GLY A 444 -5.97 -5.11 51.25
CA GLY A 444 -5.14 -4.66 52.36
C GLY A 444 -5.89 -4.44 53.68
N GLY A 445 -7.16 -4.84 53.82
CA GLY A 445 -7.93 -4.74 55.08
C GLY A 445 -8.69 -3.43 55.29
N SER A 446 -8.92 -2.65 54.23
CA SER A 446 -9.62 -1.37 54.30
C SER A 446 -11.13 -1.55 54.55
N PRO A 447 -11.78 -0.67 55.34
CA PRO A 447 -13.23 -0.71 55.57
C PRO A 447 -14.06 -0.16 54.40
N LEU A 448 -13.43 0.42 53.38
CA LEU A 448 -14.13 1.03 52.25
C LEU A 448 -14.66 -0.02 51.27
N ALA A 449 -15.82 0.28 50.67
CA ALA A 449 -16.34 -0.48 49.54
C ALA A 449 -15.60 -0.14 48.24
N LEU A 450 -15.66 -1.04 47.25
CA LEU A 450 -14.92 -0.91 45.98
C LEU A 450 -15.29 0.39 45.23
N ASP A 451 -16.58 0.70 45.20
CA ASP A 451 -17.14 1.91 44.59
C ASP A 451 -16.65 3.19 45.27
N GLN A 452 -16.55 3.18 46.61
CA GLN A 452 -16.02 4.31 47.38
C GLN A 452 -14.54 4.53 47.11
N ALA A 453 -13.73 3.46 47.08
CA ALA A 453 -12.30 3.56 46.74
C ALA A 453 -12.10 4.11 45.32
N MET A 454 -12.88 3.62 44.35
CA MET A 454 -12.87 4.14 42.98
C MET A 454 -13.30 5.60 42.91
N ALA A 455 -14.30 6.02 43.69
CA ALA A 455 -14.76 7.40 43.75
C ALA A 455 -13.67 8.34 44.26
N PHE A 456 -12.94 7.97 45.32
CA PHE A 456 -11.80 8.76 45.82
C PHE A 456 -10.69 8.90 44.78
N MET A 457 -10.32 7.82 44.10
CA MET A 457 -9.34 7.87 43.02
C MET A 457 -9.79 8.78 41.87
N ARG A 458 -11.08 8.68 41.49
CA ARG A 458 -11.66 9.52 40.43
C ARG A 458 -11.71 11.00 40.82
N MET A 459 -12.02 11.32 42.07
CA MET A 459 -12.00 12.71 42.55
C MET A 459 -10.62 13.35 42.39
N GLY A 460 -9.52 12.60 42.56
CA GLY A 460 -8.18 13.10 42.28
C GLY A 460 -7.96 13.51 40.83
N VAL A 461 -8.50 12.73 39.89
CA VAL A 461 -8.47 13.06 38.46
C VAL A 461 -9.28 14.33 38.18
N GLU A 462 -10.48 14.43 38.75
CA GLU A 462 -11.39 15.56 38.53
C GLU A 462 -10.91 16.86 39.17
N ARG A 463 -10.05 16.79 40.21
CA ARG A 463 -9.37 17.97 40.78
C ARG A 463 -8.37 18.61 39.81
N ASN A 464 -7.91 17.90 38.79
CA ASN A 464 -6.98 18.43 37.79
C ASN A 464 -7.75 19.17 36.69
N GLU A 465 -7.67 20.50 36.66
CA GLU A 465 -8.38 21.30 35.66
C GLU A 465 -7.96 20.93 34.23
N GLY A 466 -8.93 20.75 33.34
CA GLY A 466 -8.66 20.41 31.93
C GLY A 466 -8.09 19.01 31.69
N TRP A 467 -8.13 18.09 32.68
CA TRP A 467 -7.58 16.73 32.56
C TRP A 467 -8.00 16.00 31.28
N PHE A 468 -9.25 16.17 30.85
CA PHE A 468 -9.79 15.52 29.66
C PHE A 468 -9.16 16.07 28.38
N GLY A 469 -8.90 17.38 28.32
CA GLY A 469 -8.24 18.02 27.18
C GLY A 469 -6.80 17.52 27.02
N TRP A 470 -6.06 17.44 28.14
CA TRP A 470 -4.71 16.87 28.16
C TRP A 470 -4.69 15.39 27.78
N MET A 471 -5.65 14.60 28.28
CA MET A 471 -5.81 13.20 27.92
C MET A 471 -6.05 13.03 26.42
N LEU A 472 -6.99 13.81 25.88
CA LEU A 472 -7.32 13.78 24.46
C LEU A 472 -6.11 14.18 23.60
N ALA A 473 -5.38 15.23 23.99
CA ALA A 473 -4.17 15.66 23.30
C ALA A 473 -3.10 14.57 23.27
N LYS A 474 -2.84 13.90 24.41
CA LYS A 474 -1.92 12.76 24.51
C LYS A 474 -2.31 11.62 23.56
N VAL A 475 -3.58 11.24 23.57
CA VAL A 475 -4.12 10.16 22.73
C VAL A 475 -4.02 10.50 21.25
N VAL A 476 -4.46 11.70 20.85
CA VAL A 476 -4.43 12.15 19.45
C VAL A 476 -2.99 12.24 18.94
N ALA A 477 -2.10 12.88 19.70
CA ALA A 477 -0.70 13.01 19.29
C ALA A 477 -0.01 11.63 19.18
N SER A 478 -0.28 10.72 20.11
CA SER A 478 0.30 9.37 20.10
C SER A 478 -0.18 8.55 18.90
N GLY A 479 -1.49 8.52 18.65
CA GLY A 479 -2.07 7.82 17.51
C GLY A 479 -1.62 8.41 16.17
N TYR A 480 -1.52 9.74 16.09
CA TYR A 480 -1.06 10.44 14.89
C TYR A 480 0.38 10.10 14.52
N VAL A 481 1.30 10.23 15.48
CA VAL A 481 2.73 9.98 15.25
C VAL A 481 2.96 8.50 14.92
N ALA A 482 2.35 7.58 15.67
CA ALA A 482 2.50 6.15 15.41
C ALA A 482 1.88 5.71 14.08
N GLY A 483 0.69 6.23 13.73
CA GLY A 483 0.04 5.99 12.44
C GLY A 483 0.86 6.48 11.26
N THR A 484 1.46 7.66 11.41
CA THR A 484 2.37 8.23 10.41
C THR A 484 3.61 7.36 10.21
N ILE A 485 4.28 6.97 11.30
CA ILE A 485 5.49 6.12 11.23
C ILE A 485 5.18 4.77 10.57
N ALA A 486 4.06 4.15 10.93
CA ALA A 486 3.63 2.89 10.35
C ALA A 486 3.32 2.99 8.86
N ALA A 487 2.68 4.09 8.42
CA ALA A 487 2.44 4.34 7.01
C ALA A 487 3.73 4.62 6.22
N LEU A 488 4.63 5.43 6.76
CA LEU A 488 5.91 5.77 6.13
C LEU A 488 6.79 4.53 5.89
N PHE A 489 6.99 3.69 6.92
CA PHE A 489 7.78 2.48 6.77
C PHE A 489 7.03 1.36 6.04
N GLY A 490 5.71 1.30 6.16
CA GLY A 490 4.88 0.36 5.43
C GLY A 490 4.85 0.60 3.93
N LEU A 491 4.91 1.86 3.48
CA LEU A 491 4.95 2.25 2.07
C LEU A 491 6.37 2.28 1.48
N ALA A 492 7.40 2.07 2.30
CA ALA A 492 8.77 2.03 1.80
C ALA A 492 8.93 0.91 0.75
N PRO A 493 9.72 1.13 -0.32
CA PRO A 493 9.95 0.13 -1.35
C PRO A 493 10.41 -1.20 -0.76
N ALA A 494 9.68 -2.27 -1.07
CA ALA A 494 9.95 -3.62 -0.58
C ALA A 494 10.06 -4.59 -1.75
N GLU A 495 11.17 -5.32 -1.85
CA GLU A 495 11.38 -6.35 -2.89
C GLU A 495 11.54 -7.74 -2.29
N SER A 496 11.87 -7.84 -1.00
CA SER A 496 12.12 -9.11 -0.31
C SER A 496 11.36 -9.20 1.02
N GLU A 497 11.19 -10.42 1.54
CA GLU A 497 10.61 -10.63 2.89
C GLU A 497 11.45 -10.01 3.99
N ARG A 498 12.78 -9.90 3.77
CA ARG A 498 13.68 -9.20 4.69
C ARG A 498 13.33 -7.73 4.79
N ASP A 499 12.85 -7.10 3.72
CA ASP A 499 12.49 -5.68 3.74
C ASP A 499 11.16 -5.46 4.47
N VAL A 500 10.22 -6.38 4.33
CA VAL A 500 8.98 -6.40 5.15
C VAL A 500 9.33 -6.52 6.63
N ALA A 501 10.20 -7.45 7.01
CA ALA A 501 10.64 -7.61 8.39
C ALA A 501 11.36 -6.35 8.93
N LYS A 502 12.19 -5.70 8.10
CA LYS A 502 12.82 -4.41 8.46
C LYS A 502 11.80 -3.30 8.67
N ALA A 503 10.77 -3.20 7.82
CA ALA A 503 9.71 -2.19 7.95
C ALA A 503 8.96 -2.36 9.28
N VAL A 504 8.63 -3.61 9.65
CA VAL A 504 7.98 -3.93 10.94
C VAL A 504 8.87 -3.55 12.11
N HIS A 505 10.13 -3.97 12.10
CA HIS A 505 11.06 -3.69 13.19
C HIS A 505 11.30 -2.19 13.38
N ARG A 506 11.50 -1.45 12.27
CA ARG A 506 11.64 0.02 12.30
C ARG A 506 10.39 0.69 12.84
N THR A 507 9.22 0.25 12.41
CA THR A 507 7.94 0.79 12.89
C THR A 507 7.81 0.61 14.39
N LEU A 508 8.05 -0.61 14.90
CA LEU A 508 8.00 -0.90 16.34
C LEU A 508 8.94 -0.01 17.17
N LEU A 509 10.19 0.09 16.75
CA LEU A 509 11.21 0.85 17.46
C LEU A 509 10.85 2.34 17.49
N TRP A 510 10.60 2.93 16.31
CA TRP A 510 10.40 4.37 16.18
C TRP A 510 9.03 4.82 16.71
N SER A 511 7.97 4.02 16.54
CA SER A 511 6.67 4.37 17.10
C SER A 511 6.71 4.37 18.63
N MET A 512 7.33 3.35 19.26
CA MET A 512 7.45 3.28 20.72
C MET A 512 8.25 4.46 21.29
N ILE A 513 9.41 4.77 20.69
CA ILE A 513 10.23 5.92 21.12
C ILE A 513 9.46 7.22 20.96
N ALA A 514 8.83 7.44 19.80
CA ALA A 514 8.14 8.69 19.52
C ALA A 514 6.90 8.88 20.41
N VAL A 515 6.11 7.82 20.63
CA VAL A 515 4.96 7.85 21.54
C VAL A 515 5.40 8.09 22.98
N LEU A 516 6.50 7.46 23.44
CA LEU A 516 7.04 7.70 24.77
C LEU A 516 7.44 9.18 24.95
N ILE A 517 8.16 9.75 23.98
CA ILE A 517 8.56 11.17 23.99
C ILE A 517 7.32 12.07 24.05
N VAL A 518 6.32 11.81 23.20
CA VAL A 518 5.06 12.57 23.17
C VAL A 518 4.37 12.51 24.52
N GLN A 519 4.18 11.32 25.09
CA GLN A 519 3.52 11.14 26.37
C GLN A 519 4.28 11.83 27.50
N CYS A 520 5.60 11.67 27.57
CA CYS A 520 6.44 12.36 28.56
C CYS A 520 6.36 13.88 28.44
N ALA A 521 6.43 14.42 27.22
CA ALA A 521 6.34 15.87 26.99
C ALA A 521 4.99 16.43 27.46
N PHE A 522 3.89 15.74 27.16
CA PHE A 522 2.57 16.14 27.64
C PHE A 522 2.37 15.94 29.15
N ILE A 523 3.03 14.95 29.76
CA ILE A 523 3.02 14.78 31.22
C ILE A 523 3.76 15.95 31.87
N ILE A 524 4.96 16.29 31.39
CA ILE A 524 5.74 17.43 31.91
C ILE A 524 4.92 18.72 31.76
N ALA A 525 4.41 19.02 30.56
CA ALA A 525 3.63 20.23 30.32
C ALA A 525 2.30 20.32 31.09
N GLN A 526 1.74 19.19 31.54
CA GLN A 526 0.50 19.18 32.33
C GLN A 526 0.76 19.45 33.82
N PHE A 527 1.95 19.10 34.33
CA PHE A 527 2.27 19.12 35.76
C PHE A 527 3.42 20.07 36.13
N ASP A 528 4.00 20.78 35.16
CA ASP A 528 4.78 22.02 35.33
C ASP A 528 3.83 23.20 35.66
#